data_AF-A0A8C1HSL3-F1
#
_entry.id   AF-A0A8C1HSL3-F1
#
_cell.length_a   1.000
_cell.length_b   1.000
_cell.length_c   1.000
_cell.angle_alpha   90.00
_cell.angle_beta   90.00
_cell.angle_gamma   90.00
#
_symmetry.space_group_name_H-M   'P 1'
#
loop_
_entity.id
_entity.type
_entity.pdbx_description
1 polymer ?
#
loop_
_entity_poly.entity_id
_entity_poly.type
_entity_poly.pdbx_seq_one_letter_code
_entity_poly.pdbx_strand_id
1 'polypeptide(L)'
;MGCCGSAERPKREWKPLEDRNCTDLPWFLLFTLFLVGMCGICGFTIVTGGAARLVFGYDSYGNTCGQRNEPIEGVRLSGLDHTDRKFVFFLDPCNIDIIQRKIKSMALCVSQCPTEELATYYDLKKFAMINGSELCSYELPGHKYPSLPERFEKCPKLPVPQSKALPVFNRCTPVDISCYAKFAEAVVTFVSDNSMLNRLIAGVAASKEIIVGLCLLALVLSMILMVIIRYISAVLVWILTGLVVLGSLGGTSALWWLKTEEPNGGIKTTKDHSQGLLIYAVSATVFTGILLLLMLFMRKRVALTIALFHVAGKVFIHLPLLALQPFCTFLALSLFWVYWIMVLLFLGTSGNPEKSEETGLVEFRLRGGLQYMTWYHAVGLIWISEFILACQQMTVAGAVVTYYFTRDKNKLPVTPILSSVLRLVRYHLGTVAKGSFIITLVKIPRLILMYIHNQLKGKENACARCMLKACICCLWCLEKCLNYLNQNAYAATAINSTSFCTSARDAFMILVENALRVATINTVGDFVLFLGKILIVACTAITGVLALNYQRDYTEWVLPLIIVCLFAFLVAHCFLSIFEIVVDVLFLCFAIDTKYNNGTHGREFYMDKALMVSHR
;
A
#
# COMPACT_ATOMS: atom_id res chain seq x y z
N MET A 1 -18.17 -18.97 -13.77
CA MET A 1 -19.46 -19.44 -13.21
C MET A 1 -20.13 -18.27 -12.49
N GLY A 2 -21.04 -17.57 -13.18
CA GLY A 2 -21.72 -16.39 -12.64
C GLY A 2 -22.76 -16.76 -11.58
N CYS A 3 -23.08 -15.80 -10.70
CA CYS A 3 -24.08 -15.95 -9.63
C CYS A 3 -25.54 -16.08 -10.13
N CYS A 4 -25.77 -16.33 -11.42
CA CYS A 4 -27.09 -16.37 -12.08
C CYS A 4 -27.77 -17.76 -12.02
N GLY A 5 -27.32 -18.68 -11.17
CA GLY A 5 -27.97 -19.97 -10.98
C GLY A 5 -29.31 -19.80 -10.25
N SER A 6 -30.42 -19.78 -10.99
CA SER A 6 -31.78 -19.82 -10.47
C SER A 6 -32.18 -21.26 -10.15
N ALA A 7 -31.68 -21.79 -9.03
CA ALA A 7 -32.30 -22.94 -8.40
C ALA A 7 -33.19 -22.42 -7.27
N GLU A 8 -34.51 -22.56 -7.40
CA GLU A 8 -35.45 -22.35 -6.30
C GLU A 8 -35.06 -23.29 -5.16
N ARG A 9 -34.59 -22.71 -4.05
CA ARG A 9 -34.31 -23.47 -2.83
C ARG A 9 -35.55 -23.43 -1.95
N PRO A 10 -35.86 -24.53 -1.24
CA PRO A 10 -36.96 -24.55 -0.28
C PRO A 10 -36.79 -23.42 0.73
N LYS A 11 -37.90 -22.79 1.16
CA LYS A 11 -37.93 -21.77 2.20
C LYS A 11 -37.23 -22.31 3.46
N ARG A 12 -35.95 -21.98 3.63
CA ARG A 12 -35.16 -22.34 4.81
C ARG A 12 -35.76 -21.61 6.01
N GLU A 13 -36.07 -22.34 7.08
CA GLU A 13 -36.38 -21.72 8.36
C GLU A 13 -35.15 -20.93 8.81
N TRP A 14 -35.29 -19.61 8.98
CA TRP A 14 -34.14 -18.74 9.26
C TRP A 14 -33.70 -18.91 10.71
N LYS A 15 -32.61 -19.66 10.90
CA LYS A 15 -31.94 -19.87 12.20
C LYS A 15 -30.52 -19.33 12.14
N PRO A 16 -30.27 -18.10 12.64
CA PRO A 16 -28.95 -17.51 12.57
C PRO A 16 -27.98 -18.30 13.44
N LEU A 17 -26.73 -18.44 12.99
CA LEU A 17 -25.61 -19.06 13.71
C LEU A 17 -25.65 -20.59 13.95
N GLU A 18 -26.77 -21.30 13.74
CA GLU A 18 -26.91 -22.73 14.07
C GLU A 18 -26.18 -23.67 13.10
N ASP A 19 -26.40 -23.56 11.79
CA ASP A 19 -25.74 -24.44 10.81
C ASP A 19 -24.45 -23.81 10.28
N ARG A 20 -23.33 -24.55 10.38
CA ARG A 20 -22.03 -24.15 9.83
C ARG A 20 -21.53 -25.19 8.84
N ASN A 21 -21.32 -24.76 7.61
CA ASN A 21 -20.79 -25.58 6.52
C ASN A 21 -19.67 -24.84 5.79
N CYS A 22 -18.72 -25.59 5.23
CA CYS A 22 -17.67 -24.99 4.40
C CYS A 22 -18.28 -24.34 3.15
N THR A 23 -17.82 -23.12 2.83
CA THR A 23 -18.36 -22.32 1.73
C THR A 23 -17.34 -22.12 0.60
N ASP A 24 -17.79 -22.25 -0.64
CA ASP A 24 -17.00 -22.07 -1.87
C ASP A 24 -15.67 -22.88 -1.89
N LEU A 25 -15.68 -24.16 -1.48
CA LEU A 25 -14.50 -25.03 -1.45
C LEU A 25 -13.64 -25.03 -2.74
N PRO A 26 -14.20 -25.02 -3.97
CA PRO A 26 -13.40 -24.93 -5.19
C PRO A 26 -12.52 -23.69 -5.27
N TRP A 27 -12.99 -22.55 -4.73
CA TRP A 27 -12.24 -21.30 -4.69
C TRP A 27 -11.12 -21.33 -3.65
N PHE A 28 -11.33 -22.04 -2.54
CA PHE A 28 -10.27 -22.30 -1.57
C PHE A 28 -9.14 -23.13 -2.19
N LEU A 29 -9.47 -24.20 -2.93
CA LEU A 29 -8.49 -25.04 -3.61
C LEU A 29 -7.74 -24.26 -4.71
N LEU A 30 -8.46 -23.47 -5.51
CA LEU A 30 -7.86 -22.60 -6.53
C LEU A 30 -6.86 -21.61 -5.92
N PHE A 31 -7.25 -20.93 -4.83
CA PHE A 31 -6.38 -19.97 -4.16
C PHE A 31 -5.18 -20.65 -3.51
N THR A 32 -5.36 -21.83 -2.92
CA THR A 32 -4.25 -22.62 -2.37
C THR A 32 -3.25 -23.01 -3.46
N LEU A 33 -3.73 -23.49 -4.62
CA LEU A 33 -2.89 -23.77 -5.77
C LEU A 33 -2.14 -22.52 -6.25
N PHE A 34 -2.80 -21.36 -6.22
CA PHE A 34 -2.17 -20.09 -6.55
C PHE A 34 -1.03 -19.73 -5.57
N LEU A 35 -1.24 -19.93 -4.27
CA LEU A 35 -0.18 -19.70 -3.26
C LEU A 35 1.00 -20.67 -3.42
N VAL A 36 0.73 -21.94 -3.77
CA VAL A 36 1.79 -22.92 -4.08
C VAL A 36 2.61 -22.45 -5.28
N GLY A 37 1.97 -21.91 -6.33
CA GLY A 37 2.68 -21.31 -7.46
C GLY A 37 3.55 -20.13 -7.06
N MET A 38 3.07 -19.25 -6.18
CA MET A 38 3.87 -18.13 -5.64
C MET A 38 5.11 -18.62 -4.87
N CYS A 39 4.97 -19.67 -4.05
CA CYS A 39 6.09 -20.28 -3.36
C CYS A 39 7.05 -20.97 -4.33
N GLY A 40 6.51 -21.59 -5.39
CA GLY A 40 7.27 -22.21 -6.47
C GLY A 40 8.16 -21.20 -7.20
N ILE A 41 7.68 -19.98 -7.47
CA ILE A 41 8.51 -18.91 -8.04
C ILE A 41 9.67 -18.57 -7.10
N CYS A 42 9.41 -18.41 -5.80
CA CYS A 42 10.47 -18.15 -4.83
C CYS A 42 11.53 -19.27 -4.86
N GLY A 43 11.11 -20.54 -4.78
CA GLY A 43 12.01 -21.70 -4.90
C GLY A 43 12.81 -21.71 -6.21
N PHE A 44 12.16 -21.42 -7.34
CA PHE A 44 12.80 -21.32 -8.65
C PHE A 44 13.92 -20.27 -8.67
N THR A 45 13.68 -19.08 -8.12
CA THR A 45 14.69 -18.00 -8.07
C THR A 45 15.90 -18.32 -7.17
N ILE A 46 15.71 -19.19 -6.17
CA ILE A 46 16.80 -19.69 -5.32
C ILE A 46 17.61 -20.76 -6.08
N VAL A 47 16.93 -21.74 -6.68
CA VAL A 47 17.58 -22.86 -7.39
C VAL A 47 18.33 -22.40 -8.63
N THR A 48 17.81 -21.41 -9.37
CA THR A 48 18.48 -20.83 -10.55
C THR A 48 19.56 -19.80 -10.20
N GLY A 49 19.89 -19.65 -8.92
CA GLY A 49 20.92 -18.73 -8.44
C GLY A 49 20.57 -17.26 -8.61
N GLY A 50 19.31 -16.89 -8.88
CA GLY A 50 18.88 -15.49 -8.92
C GLY A 50 19.08 -14.79 -7.58
N ALA A 51 18.72 -15.45 -6.48
CA ALA A 51 18.97 -14.96 -5.13
C ALA A 51 20.49 -14.74 -4.87
N ALA A 52 21.33 -15.69 -5.27
CA ALA A 52 22.78 -15.60 -5.14
C ALA A 52 23.35 -14.43 -5.97
N ARG A 53 22.91 -14.28 -7.23
CA ARG A 53 23.28 -13.16 -8.11
C ARG A 53 22.89 -11.79 -7.55
N LEU A 54 21.79 -11.69 -6.78
CA LEU A 54 21.41 -10.44 -6.14
C LEU A 54 22.34 -10.09 -4.96
N VAL A 55 22.61 -11.06 -4.09
CA VAL A 55 23.38 -10.88 -2.84
C VAL A 55 24.87 -10.76 -3.11
N PHE A 56 25.44 -11.75 -3.80
CA PHE A 56 26.87 -11.83 -4.09
C PHE A 56 27.29 -11.01 -5.32
N GLY A 57 26.35 -10.79 -6.25
CA GLY A 57 26.66 -10.16 -7.52
C GLY A 57 27.33 -11.11 -8.51
N TYR A 58 27.48 -10.64 -9.74
CA TYR A 58 28.09 -11.40 -10.82
C TYR A 58 28.98 -10.48 -11.67
N ASP A 59 29.98 -11.07 -12.33
CA ASP A 59 30.90 -10.37 -13.22
C ASP A 59 30.34 -10.23 -14.65
N SER A 60 31.04 -9.49 -15.52
CA SER A 60 30.58 -9.28 -16.90
C SER A 60 30.62 -10.53 -17.80
N TYR A 61 31.15 -11.65 -17.30
CA TYR A 61 31.19 -12.93 -18.00
C TYR A 61 30.11 -13.91 -17.50
N GLY A 62 29.28 -13.47 -16.55
CA GLY A 62 28.17 -14.25 -16.01
C GLY A 62 28.52 -15.12 -14.81
N ASN A 63 29.75 -15.04 -14.29
CA ASN A 63 30.15 -15.75 -13.08
C ASN A 63 29.62 -15.02 -11.85
N THR A 64 28.95 -15.73 -10.96
CA THR A 64 28.56 -15.21 -9.64
C THR A 64 29.76 -15.26 -8.71
N CYS A 65 30.02 -14.16 -8.00
CA CYS A 65 31.16 -14.05 -7.10
C CYS A 65 30.94 -14.89 -5.83
N GLY A 66 32.02 -15.38 -5.22
CA GLY A 66 31.97 -16.14 -3.96
C GLY A 66 31.49 -17.59 -4.09
N GLN A 67 31.31 -18.11 -5.31
CA GLN A 67 30.88 -19.49 -5.54
C GLN A 67 31.53 -20.10 -6.79
N ARG A 68 31.32 -21.41 -6.98
CA ARG A 68 31.68 -22.13 -8.21
C ARG A 68 30.64 -21.88 -9.29
N ASN A 69 31.10 -21.64 -10.51
CA ASN A 69 30.25 -21.33 -11.65
C ASN A 69 30.32 -22.42 -12.72
N GLU A 70 29.22 -22.59 -13.45
CA GLU A 70 29.17 -23.47 -14.62
C GLU A 70 29.50 -22.68 -15.90
N PRO A 71 30.14 -23.33 -16.89
CA PRO A 71 30.47 -22.68 -18.16
C PRO A 71 29.20 -22.35 -18.95
N ILE A 72 29.16 -21.13 -19.50
CA ILE A 72 28.13 -20.64 -20.40
C ILE A 72 28.62 -20.82 -21.83
N GLU A 73 27.79 -21.42 -22.67
CA GLU A 73 28.12 -21.68 -24.07
C GLU A 73 28.47 -20.38 -24.82
N GLY A 74 29.60 -20.37 -25.54
CA GLY A 74 30.07 -19.21 -26.31
C GLY A 74 30.75 -18.08 -25.51
N VAL A 75 30.97 -18.27 -24.19
CA VAL A 75 31.62 -17.28 -23.31
C VAL A 75 32.87 -17.89 -22.67
N ARG A 76 34.06 -17.54 -23.17
CA ARG A 76 35.34 -18.16 -22.75
C ARG A 76 35.70 -17.99 -21.27
N LEU A 77 35.37 -16.85 -20.67
CA LEU A 77 35.73 -16.52 -19.28
C LEU A 77 34.60 -16.83 -18.29
N SER A 78 33.61 -17.62 -18.71
CA SER A 78 32.55 -18.15 -17.83
C SER A 78 32.98 -19.48 -17.20
N GLY A 79 32.29 -19.92 -16.14
CA GLY A 79 32.57 -21.17 -15.45
C GLY A 79 33.81 -21.13 -14.54
N LEU A 80 34.25 -19.93 -14.14
CA LEU A 80 35.41 -19.78 -13.25
C LEU A 80 35.01 -20.05 -11.79
N ASP A 81 35.94 -20.64 -11.02
CA ASP A 81 35.79 -20.75 -9.57
C ASP A 81 36.11 -19.41 -8.92
N HIS A 82 35.09 -18.78 -8.31
CA HIS A 82 35.21 -17.51 -7.61
C HIS A 82 34.94 -17.64 -6.12
N THR A 83 35.09 -18.84 -5.54
CA THR A 83 34.91 -19.08 -4.09
C THR A 83 35.73 -18.10 -3.22
N ASP A 84 36.95 -17.76 -3.64
CA ASP A 84 37.83 -16.81 -2.94
C ASP A 84 37.65 -15.34 -3.39
N ARG A 85 36.93 -15.10 -4.49
CA ARG A 85 36.69 -13.77 -5.09
C ARG A 85 35.25 -13.36 -4.82
N LYS A 86 35.01 -12.82 -3.62
CA LYS A 86 33.65 -12.61 -3.09
C LYS A 86 32.99 -11.30 -3.51
N PHE A 87 33.75 -10.30 -3.94
CA PHE A 87 33.25 -8.95 -4.19
C PHE A 87 33.18 -8.64 -5.68
N VAL A 88 32.14 -7.92 -6.10
CA VAL A 88 32.08 -7.32 -7.45
C VAL A 88 32.78 -5.97 -7.45
N PHE A 89 33.70 -5.78 -8.39
CA PHE A 89 34.40 -4.53 -8.66
C PHE A 89 34.08 -4.05 -10.08
N PHE A 90 33.75 -2.77 -10.24
CA PHE A 90 33.48 -2.15 -11.54
C PHE A 90 34.71 -1.37 -12.00
N LEU A 91 35.13 -1.56 -13.25
CA LEU A 91 36.32 -0.89 -13.81
C LEU A 91 36.17 0.64 -13.92
N ASP A 92 34.95 1.09 -14.16
CA ASP A 92 34.53 2.48 -14.20
C ASP A 92 33.13 2.59 -13.57
N PRO A 93 33.04 2.69 -12.24
CA PRO A 93 31.75 2.78 -11.55
C PRO A 93 30.94 4.04 -11.94
N CYS A 94 31.58 5.00 -12.62
CA CYS A 94 30.98 6.28 -13.01
C CYS A 94 30.48 6.30 -14.46
N ASN A 95 30.77 5.27 -15.26
CA ASN A 95 30.23 5.16 -16.61
C ASN A 95 28.85 4.50 -16.60
N ILE A 96 27.80 5.34 -16.57
CA ILE A 96 26.42 4.89 -16.35
C ILE A 96 25.55 5.25 -17.54
N ASP A 97 24.81 4.27 -18.06
CA ASP A 97 23.72 4.48 -19.00
C ASP A 97 22.48 4.93 -18.22
N ILE A 98 22.21 6.23 -18.30
CA ILE A 98 21.06 6.88 -17.65
C ILE A 98 19.73 6.39 -18.23
N ILE A 99 19.68 6.12 -19.53
CA ILE A 99 18.46 5.73 -20.24
C ILE A 99 18.09 4.29 -19.89
N GLN A 100 19.07 3.40 -19.85
CA GLN A 100 18.86 1.98 -19.52
C GLN A 100 19.03 1.66 -18.03
N ARG A 101 19.46 2.63 -17.21
CA ARG A 101 19.71 2.49 -15.76
C ARG A 101 20.71 1.37 -15.44
N LYS A 102 21.78 1.27 -16.24
CA LYS A 102 22.82 0.25 -16.13
C LYS A 102 24.20 0.90 -16.05
N ILE A 103 25.13 0.31 -15.30
CA ILE A 103 26.53 0.70 -15.37
C ILE A 103 27.11 0.09 -16.66
N LYS A 104 27.56 0.92 -17.60
CA LYS A 104 28.26 0.49 -18.82
C LYS A 104 29.75 0.29 -18.52
N SER A 105 30.02 -0.58 -17.56
CA SER A 105 31.38 -0.91 -17.17
C SER A 105 31.53 -2.40 -16.95
N MET A 106 32.71 -2.89 -17.29
CA MET A 106 33.08 -4.26 -16.99
C MET A 106 33.13 -4.43 -15.47
N ALA A 107 32.53 -5.52 -15.00
CA ALA A 107 32.51 -5.94 -13.61
C ALA A 107 33.34 -7.22 -13.47
N LEU A 108 34.11 -7.33 -12.38
CA LEU A 108 34.98 -8.45 -12.07
C LEU A 108 34.73 -8.93 -10.65
N CYS A 109 34.88 -10.23 -10.41
CA CYS A 109 34.96 -10.79 -9.07
C CYS A 109 36.37 -10.61 -8.52
N VAL A 110 36.48 -10.01 -7.33
CA VAL A 110 37.74 -9.70 -6.64
C VAL A 110 37.70 -10.21 -5.20
N SER A 111 38.86 -10.52 -4.63
CA SER A 111 38.99 -11.01 -3.24
C SER A 111 38.93 -9.87 -2.22
N GLN A 112 39.41 -8.68 -2.60
CA GLN A 112 39.43 -7.50 -1.73
C GLN A 112 39.18 -6.20 -2.52
N CYS A 113 38.35 -5.32 -1.95
CA CYS A 113 38.14 -3.96 -2.47
C CYS A 113 39.35 -3.05 -2.16
N PRO A 114 39.69 -2.08 -3.04
CA PRO A 114 40.81 -1.17 -2.82
C PRO A 114 40.51 -0.22 -1.66
N THR A 115 41.22 -0.40 -0.53
CA THR A 115 41.03 0.42 0.68
C THR A 115 41.74 1.76 0.65
N GLU A 116 42.53 2.02 -0.39
CA GLU A 116 43.27 3.25 -0.63
C GLU A 116 43.11 3.63 -2.12
N GLU A 117 43.35 4.90 -2.45
CA GLU A 117 43.34 5.36 -3.83
C GLU A 117 44.54 4.80 -4.61
N LEU A 118 44.29 4.24 -5.79
CA LEU A 118 45.34 3.71 -6.67
C LEU A 118 45.51 4.63 -7.87
N ALA A 119 46.58 5.43 -7.87
CA ALA A 119 46.79 6.48 -8.87
C ALA A 119 47.40 5.98 -10.18
N THR A 120 48.19 4.90 -10.13
CA THR A 120 48.96 4.39 -11.27
C THR A 120 48.78 2.89 -11.51
N TYR A 121 49.17 2.43 -12.70
CA TYR A 121 49.22 0.99 -12.99
C TYR A 121 50.26 0.23 -12.15
N TYR A 122 51.27 0.93 -11.61
CA TYR A 122 52.21 0.33 -10.65
C TYR A 122 51.53 0.07 -9.31
N ASP A 123 50.62 0.94 -8.88
CA ASP A 123 49.83 0.74 -7.66
C ASP A 123 48.88 -0.43 -7.82
N LEU A 124 48.24 -0.58 -8.99
CA LEU A 124 47.42 -1.76 -9.33
C LEU A 124 48.23 -3.06 -9.27
N LYS A 125 49.45 -3.07 -9.84
CA LYS A 125 50.36 -4.23 -9.75
C LYS A 125 50.72 -4.55 -8.30
N LYS A 126 51.06 -3.53 -7.51
CA LYS A 126 51.40 -3.68 -6.09
C LYS A 126 50.23 -4.25 -5.30
N PHE A 127 49.02 -3.73 -5.51
CA PHE A 127 47.79 -4.24 -4.89
C PHE A 127 47.53 -5.71 -5.26
N ALA A 128 47.63 -6.07 -6.54
CA ALA A 128 47.46 -7.45 -6.99
C ALA A 128 48.47 -8.42 -6.34
N MET A 129 49.75 -8.01 -6.22
CA MET A 129 50.81 -8.86 -5.67
C MET A 129 50.76 -8.98 -4.14
N ILE A 130 50.40 -7.91 -3.42
CA ILE A 130 50.39 -7.90 -1.95
C ILE A 130 49.09 -8.50 -1.41
N ASN A 131 47.95 -8.08 -1.97
CA ASN A 131 46.63 -8.44 -1.47
C ASN A 131 46.05 -9.67 -2.16
N GLY A 132 46.65 -10.14 -3.26
CA GLY A 132 46.13 -11.26 -4.06
C GLY A 132 44.79 -10.93 -4.74
N SER A 133 44.51 -9.65 -4.99
CA SER A 133 43.26 -9.16 -5.59
C SER A 133 43.55 -8.46 -6.92
N GLU A 134 43.22 -9.15 -8.02
CA GLU A 134 43.44 -8.66 -9.38
C GLU A 134 42.28 -7.77 -9.84
N LEU A 135 42.57 -6.51 -10.20
CA LEU A 135 41.54 -5.52 -10.57
C LEU A 135 41.37 -5.34 -12.09
N CYS A 136 42.17 -6.02 -12.92
CA CYS A 136 42.00 -6.05 -14.37
C CYS A 136 41.37 -7.37 -14.83
N SER A 137 40.92 -7.41 -16.10
CA SER A 137 40.37 -8.62 -16.73
C SER A 137 41.24 -9.86 -16.48
N TYR A 138 40.59 -11.00 -16.29
CA TYR A 138 41.23 -12.27 -15.90
C TYR A 138 42.28 -12.80 -16.89
N GLU A 139 42.30 -12.29 -18.12
CA GLU A 139 43.32 -12.63 -19.12
C GLU A 139 44.67 -11.96 -18.85
N LEU A 140 44.69 -10.88 -18.06
CA LEU A 140 45.87 -10.08 -17.79
C LEU A 140 46.50 -10.48 -16.44
N PRO A 141 47.72 -11.03 -16.43
CA PRO A 141 48.36 -11.39 -15.18
C PRO A 141 48.84 -10.13 -14.43
N GLY A 142 48.57 -10.08 -13.11
CA GLY A 142 48.84 -8.90 -12.27
C GLY A 142 50.24 -8.29 -12.39
N HIS A 143 51.27 -9.11 -12.62
CA HIS A 143 52.66 -8.65 -12.66
C HIS A 143 53.00 -7.83 -13.93
N LYS A 144 52.16 -7.90 -14.97
CA LYS A 144 52.37 -7.25 -16.27
C LYS A 144 51.49 -6.02 -16.53
N TYR A 145 50.69 -5.56 -15.55
CA TYR A 145 49.79 -4.42 -15.73
C TYR A 145 50.45 -3.16 -16.32
N PRO A 146 51.63 -2.71 -15.85
CA PRO A 146 52.25 -1.47 -16.38
C PRO A 146 52.79 -1.61 -17.81
N SER A 147 53.04 -2.84 -18.26
CA SER A 147 53.75 -3.13 -19.51
C SER A 147 52.84 -3.44 -20.70
N LEU A 148 51.58 -3.84 -20.47
CA LEU A 148 50.69 -4.30 -21.54
C LEU A 148 49.87 -3.15 -22.14
N PRO A 149 49.74 -3.03 -23.47
CA PRO A 149 48.92 -2.01 -24.12
C PRO A 149 47.41 -2.22 -23.89
N GLU A 150 46.97 -3.47 -23.72
CA GLU A 150 45.56 -3.85 -23.46
C GLU A 150 45.00 -3.27 -22.14
N ARG A 151 45.88 -2.72 -21.27
CA ARG A 151 45.49 -2.09 -20.00
C ARG A 151 44.49 -0.94 -20.18
N PHE A 152 44.50 -0.24 -21.31
CA PHE A 152 43.59 0.90 -21.50
C PHE A 152 42.12 0.49 -21.65
N GLU A 153 41.86 -0.77 -22.04
CA GLU A 153 40.50 -1.30 -22.23
C GLU A 153 40.11 -2.30 -21.13
N LYS A 154 41.07 -3.08 -20.62
CA LYS A 154 40.82 -4.22 -19.72
C LYS A 154 41.17 -3.98 -18.25
N CYS A 155 41.63 -2.77 -17.88
CA CYS A 155 41.93 -2.36 -16.51
C CYS A 155 41.05 -1.18 -16.08
N PRO A 156 40.92 -0.89 -14.77
CA PRO A 156 40.09 0.19 -14.29
C PRO A 156 40.65 1.55 -14.69
N LYS A 157 39.74 2.52 -14.84
CA LYS A 157 40.11 3.90 -15.11
C LYS A 157 40.82 4.48 -13.88
N LEU A 158 41.99 5.09 -14.10
CA LEU A 158 42.78 5.71 -13.06
C LEU A 158 42.40 7.19 -12.85
N PRO A 159 42.50 7.73 -11.61
CA PRO A 159 42.79 6.99 -10.37
C PRO A 159 41.61 6.11 -9.93
N VAL A 160 41.89 4.93 -9.37
CA VAL A 160 40.85 4.09 -8.76
C VAL A 160 40.52 4.64 -7.38
N PRO A 161 39.27 5.06 -7.12
CA PRO A 161 38.90 5.64 -5.85
C PRO A 161 38.91 4.60 -4.73
N GLN A 162 39.25 5.07 -3.52
CA GLN A 162 39.09 4.28 -2.30
C GLN A 162 37.66 3.74 -2.21
N SER A 163 37.53 2.44 -1.98
CA SER A 163 36.26 1.71 -1.98
C SER A 163 36.10 0.84 -0.73
N LYS A 164 34.85 0.65 -0.30
CA LYS A 164 34.47 -0.27 0.79
C LYS A 164 33.39 -1.23 0.30
N ALA A 165 33.33 -2.41 0.91
CA ALA A 165 32.26 -3.37 0.66
C ALA A 165 30.94 -2.88 1.32
N LEU A 166 29.84 -2.99 0.59
CA LEU A 166 28.50 -2.73 1.13
C LEU A 166 28.13 -3.79 2.18
N PRO A 167 27.58 -3.42 3.35
CA PRO A 167 27.30 -4.36 4.45
C PRO A 167 26.32 -5.50 4.12
N VAL A 168 25.51 -5.35 3.06
CA VAL A 168 24.47 -6.31 2.64
C VAL A 168 24.76 -6.94 1.27
N PHE A 169 25.57 -6.27 0.45
CA PHE A 169 25.83 -6.66 -0.93
C PHE A 169 27.33 -6.72 -1.13
N ASN A 170 27.87 -7.82 -1.65
CA ASN A 170 29.32 -7.96 -1.85
C ASN A 170 29.79 -7.16 -3.08
N ARG A 171 29.67 -5.84 -3.03
CA ARG A 171 30.01 -4.92 -4.11
C ARG A 171 30.97 -3.88 -3.54
N CYS A 172 32.05 -3.62 -4.25
CA CYS A 172 32.98 -2.55 -3.94
C CYS A 172 32.37 -1.22 -4.39
N THR A 173 32.11 -0.32 -3.45
CA THR A 173 31.62 1.03 -3.74
C THR A 173 32.62 2.08 -3.30
N PRO A 174 32.93 3.07 -4.16
CA PRO A 174 33.67 4.26 -3.78
C PRO A 174 33.15 4.90 -2.49
N VAL A 175 34.06 5.34 -1.62
CA VAL A 175 33.73 6.07 -0.38
C VAL A 175 33.20 7.47 -0.70
N ASP A 176 33.76 8.11 -1.73
CA ASP A 176 33.20 9.35 -2.27
C ASP A 176 31.99 9.04 -3.17
N ILE A 177 30.82 9.48 -2.72
CA ILE A 177 29.52 9.25 -3.36
C ILE A 177 29.30 10.25 -4.52
N SER A 178 30.19 11.23 -4.74
CA SER A 178 30.09 12.23 -5.81
C SER A 178 29.84 11.62 -7.21
N CYS A 179 30.37 10.42 -7.46
CA CYS A 179 30.14 9.64 -8.67
C CYS A 179 28.72 9.06 -8.78
N TYR A 180 28.19 8.47 -7.70
CA TYR A 180 26.81 7.97 -7.64
C TYR A 180 25.78 9.08 -7.58
N ALA A 181 26.18 10.28 -7.16
CA ALA A 181 25.32 11.45 -7.16
C ALA A 181 24.76 11.71 -8.57
N LYS A 182 25.51 11.45 -9.66
CA LYS A 182 25.01 11.55 -11.04
C LYS A 182 23.95 10.51 -11.40
N PHE A 183 24.03 9.30 -10.84
CA PHE A 183 23.01 8.26 -11.02
C PHE A 183 21.76 8.53 -10.19
N ALA A 184 21.94 8.96 -8.95
CA ALA A 184 20.86 9.45 -8.12
C ALA A 184 20.19 10.64 -8.81
N GLU A 185 20.95 11.59 -9.35
CA GLU A 185 20.50 12.74 -10.12
C GLU A 185 19.80 12.32 -11.42
N ALA A 186 20.22 11.26 -12.11
CA ALA A 186 19.57 10.70 -13.30
C ALA A 186 18.22 10.00 -13.01
N VAL A 187 18.16 9.21 -11.94
CA VAL A 187 16.90 8.60 -11.45
C VAL A 187 15.97 9.68 -10.90
N VAL A 188 16.53 10.68 -10.23
CA VAL A 188 15.82 11.85 -9.72
C VAL A 188 15.35 12.76 -10.84
N THR A 189 16.11 13.02 -11.90
CA THR A 189 15.68 13.85 -13.06
C THR A 189 14.58 13.19 -13.87
N PHE A 190 14.52 11.85 -13.94
CA PHE A 190 13.37 11.14 -14.51
C PHE A 190 12.12 11.20 -13.60
N VAL A 191 12.29 11.41 -12.29
CA VAL A 191 11.19 11.57 -11.32
C VAL A 191 10.90 13.05 -11.00
N SER A 192 11.80 13.98 -11.31
CA SER A 192 11.84 15.33 -10.77
C SER A 192 13.00 16.13 -11.37
N ASP A 193 12.66 17.02 -12.29
CA ASP A 193 13.49 18.16 -12.72
C ASP A 193 13.78 19.18 -11.59
N ASN A 194 13.56 18.84 -10.31
CA ASN A 194 13.55 19.80 -9.21
C ASN A 194 14.62 19.51 -8.15
N SER A 195 15.46 20.52 -7.91
CA SER A 195 16.32 20.73 -6.73
C SER A 195 15.60 20.55 -5.38
N MET A 196 14.27 20.49 -5.40
CA MET A 196 13.38 20.14 -4.30
C MET A 196 13.74 18.79 -3.69
N LEU A 197 13.99 17.73 -4.48
CA LEU A 197 14.14 16.34 -3.97
C LEU A 197 15.33 16.17 -3.01
N ASN A 198 16.47 16.79 -3.32
CA ASN A 198 17.65 16.81 -2.45
C ASN A 198 17.37 17.56 -1.14
N ARG A 199 16.57 18.65 -1.20
CA ARG A 199 16.09 19.36 0.00
C ARG A 199 15.10 18.52 0.80
N LEU A 200 14.29 17.64 0.17
CA LEU A 200 13.37 16.73 0.86
C LEU A 200 14.12 15.75 1.76
N ILE A 201 15.16 15.10 1.23
CA ILE A 201 15.92 14.07 1.96
C ILE A 201 16.63 14.70 3.17
N ALA A 202 17.25 15.86 2.97
CA ALA A 202 17.89 16.61 4.05
C ALA A 202 16.88 17.06 5.13
N GLY A 203 15.71 17.56 4.74
CA GLY A 203 14.66 18.00 5.68
C GLY A 203 14.07 16.85 6.51
N VAL A 204 13.84 15.69 5.90
CA VAL A 204 13.35 14.48 6.61
C VAL A 204 14.42 13.95 7.57
N ALA A 205 15.69 13.89 7.14
CA ALA A 205 16.78 13.40 7.99
C ALA A 205 16.99 14.28 9.23
N ALA A 206 16.87 15.60 9.09
CA ALA A 206 17.07 16.55 10.18
C ALA A 206 15.90 16.60 11.18
N SER A 207 14.68 16.22 10.77
CA SER A 207 13.46 16.29 11.60
C SER A 207 12.91 14.92 12.02
N LYS A 208 13.67 13.84 11.82
CA LYS A 208 13.23 12.45 12.04
C LYS A 208 12.61 12.19 13.42
N GLU A 209 13.16 12.76 14.50
CA GLU A 209 12.66 12.54 15.85
C GLU A 209 11.29 13.19 16.07
N ILE A 210 11.11 14.41 15.53
CA ILE A 210 9.83 15.13 15.58
C ILE A 210 8.79 14.40 14.73
N ILE A 211 9.17 13.92 13.54
CA ILE A 211 8.28 13.13 12.68
C ILE A 211 7.80 11.87 13.42
N VAL A 212 8.70 11.11 14.04
CA VAL A 212 8.34 9.91 14.82
C VAL A 212 7.39 10.27 15.97
N GLY A 213 7.67 11.35 16.71
CA GLY A 213 6.80 11.84 17.77
C GLY A 213 5.39 12.20 17.29
N LEU A 214 5.27 12.91 16.15
CA LEU A 214 3.98 13.28 15.56
C LEU A 214 3.22 12.07 14.98
N CYS A 215 3.93 11.09 14.43
CA CYS A 215 3.35 9.82 14.00
C CYS A 215 2.74 9.04 15.17
N LEU A 216 3.44 8.99 16.31
CA LEU A 216 2.91 8.39 17.55
C LEU A 216 1.71 9.17 18.08
N LEU A 217 1.76 10.50 18.05
CA LEU A 217 0.62 11.34 18.43
C LEU A 217 -0.61 11.04 17.56
N ALA A 218 -0.47 10.95 16.24
CA ALA A 218 -1.58 10.64 15.34
C ALA A 218 -2.21 9.27 15.64
N LEU A 219 -1.40 8.27 16.01
CA LEU A 219 -1.84 6.95 16.42
C LEU A 219 -2.61 6.98 17.75
N VAL A 220 -2.11 7.71 18.74
CA VAL A 220 -2.80 7.91 20.02
C VAL A 220 -4.12 8.66 19.83
N LEU A 221 -4.13 9.75 19.06
CA LEU A 221 -5.34 10.51 18.73
C LEU A 221 -6.37 9.65 17.99
N SER A 222 -5.93 8.76 17.08
CA SER A 222 -6.82 7.82 16.38
C SER A 222 -7.48 6.82 17.33
N MET A 223 -6.70 6.27 18.28
CA MET A 223 -7.25 5.37 19.31
C MET A 223 -8.19 6.11 20.27
N ILE A 224 -7.83 7.32 20.69
CA ILE A 224 -8.69 8.16 21.53
C ILE A 224 -10.00 8.46 20.81
N LEU A 225 -9.97 8.88 19.54
CA LEU A 225 -11.19 9.17 18.79
C LEU A 225 -12.09 7.93 18.67
N MET A 226 -11.51 6.75 18.40
CA MET A 226 -12.26 5.48 18.38
C MET A 226 -12.93 5.19 19.73
N VAL A 227 -12.29 5.50 20.86
CA VAL A 227 -12.87 5.36 22.20
C VAL A 227 -13.92 6.45 22.49
N ILE A 228 -13.71 7.69 22.05
CA ILE A 228 -14.65 8.80 22.24
C ILE A 228 -15.96 8.57 21.47
N ILE A 229 -15.88 8.07 20.23
CA ILE A 229 -17.04 7.65 19.44
C ILE A 229 -17.92 6.67 20.26
N ARG A 230 -17.30 5.87 21.13
CA ARG A 230 -17.98 4.90 22.00
C ARG A 230 -18.81 5.51 23.12
N TYR A 231 -18.41 6.65 23.69
CA TYR A 231 -19.09 7.21 24.88
C TYR A 231 -20.11 8.29 24.54
N ILE A 232 -19.87 9.04 23.47
CA ILE A 232 -20.64 10.24 23.21
C ILE A 232 -21.00 10.38 21.73
N SER A 233 -21.39 9.29 21.05
CA SER A 233 -21.72 9.30 19.61
C SER A 233 -22.69 10.42 19.23
N ALA A 234 -23.71 10.70 20.05
CA ALA A 234 -24.66 11.79 19.82
C ALA A 234 -23.99 13.17 19.89
N VAL A 235 -23.31 13.48 21.00
CA VAL A 235 -22.69 14.81 21.20
C VAL A 235 -21.49 14.98 20.27
N LEU A 236 -20.73 13.92 19.99
CA LEU A 236 -19.59 13.93 19.07
C LEU A 236 -20.03 14.30 17.67
N VAL A 237 -21.14 13.75 17.16
CA VAL A 237 -21.69 14.15 15.86
C VAL A 237 -22.00 15.65 15.86
N TRP A 238 -22.65 16.18 16.90
CA TRP A 238 -22.96 17.61 17.00
C TRP A 238 -21.73 18.49 17.18
N ILE A 239 -20.74 18.09 17.98
CA ILE A 239 -19.48 18.82 18.18
C ILE A 239 -18.66 18.84 16.90
N LEU A 240 -18.45 17.69 16.26
CA LEU A 240 -17.70 17.62 15.00
C LEU A 240 -18.37 18.46 13.91
N THR A 241 -19.70 18.35 13.82
CA THR A 241 -20.54 19.16 12.93
C THR A 241 -20.38 20.66 13.23
N GLY A 242 -20.52 21.05 14.49
CA GLY A 242 -20.43 22.44 14.92
C GLY A 242 -19.05 23.03 14.71
N LEU A 243 -18.00 22.31 15.10
CA LEU A 243 -16.61 22.73 14.95
C LEU A 243 -16.23 22.92 13.48
N VAL A 244 -16.69 22.04 12.60
CA VAL A 244 -16.44 22.16 11.15
C VAL A 244 -17.21 23.32 10.55
N VAL A 245 -18.47 23.54 10.94
CA VAL A 245 -19.25 24.70 10.49
C VAL A 245 -18.60 26.01 10.95
N LEU A 246 -18.27 26.11 12.23
CA LEU A 246 -17.62 27.29 12.82
C LEU A 246 -16.24 27.53 12.20
N GLY A 247 -15.43 26.48 12.02
CA GLY A 247 -14.13 26.55 11.38
C GLY A 247 -14.22 26.97 9.91
N SER A 248 -15.20 26.46 9.16
CA SER A 248 -15.43 26.82 7.75
C SER A 248 -15.90 28.27 7.60
N LEU A 249 -16.83 28.72 8.46
CA LEU A 249 -17.30 30.10 8.49
C LEU A 249 -16.17 31.06 8.91
N GLY A 250 -15.42 30.72 9.96
CA GLY A 250 -14.29 31.49 10.44
C GLY A 250 -13.16 31.58 9.41
N GLY A 251 -12.77 30.45 8.81
CA GLY A 251 -11.75 30.40 7.76
C GLY A 251 -12.13 31.18 6.51
N THR A 252 -13.38 31.04 6.05
CA THR A 252 -13.89 31.81 4.91
C THR A 252 -13.89 33.31 5.22
N SER A 253 -14.33 33.70 6.43
CA SER A 253 -14.33 35.10 6.86
C SER A 253 -12.91 35.68 6.95
N ALA A 254 -11.95 34.91 7.48
CA ALA A 254 -10.55 35.32 7.57
C ALA A 254 -9.90 35.46 6.18
N LEU A 255 -10.19 34.56 5.23
CA LEU A 255 -9.70 34.67 3.85
C LEU A 255 -10.23 35.91 3.13
N TRP A 256 -11.50 36.24 3.32
CA TRP A 256 -12.08 37.48 2.80
C TRP A 256 -11.48 38.72 3.46
N TRP A 257 -11.25 38.69 4.77
CA TRP A 257 -10.59 39.78 5.51
C TRP A 257 -9.17 40.04 5.01
N LEU A 258 -8.36 38.98 4.89
CA LEU A 258 -6.98 39.06 4.37
C LEU A 258 -6.94 39.61 2.93
N LYS A 259 -7.94 39.29 2.11
CA LYS A 259 -8.05 39.83 0.75
C LYS A 259 -8.36 41.32 0.73
N THR A 260 -9.13 41.82 1.70
CA THR A 260 -9.50 43.24 1.83
C THR A 260 -8.39 44.10 2.43
N GLU A 261 -7.49 43.53 3.24
CA GLU A 261 -6.36 44.25 3.85
C GLU A 261 -5.12 44.39 2.94
N GLU A 262 -5.10 43.78 1.75
CA GLU A 262 -3.97 43.95 0.82
C GLU A 262 -3.83 45.43 0.39
N PRO A 263 -2.70 46.11 0.67
CA PRO A 263 -2.49 47.49 0.28
C PRO A 263 -2.44 47.63 -1.24
N ASN A 264 -3.08 48.67 -1.77
CA ASN A 264 -3.22 48.98 -3.21
C ASN A 264 -1.90 49.33 -3.95
N GLY A 265 -0.73 48.86 -3.51
CA GLY A 265 0.58 49.29 -4.00
C GLY A 265 1.54 48.15 -4.40
N GLY A 266 1.65 47.91 -5.71
CA GLY A 266 2.91 47.62 -6.41
C GLY A 266 3.59 46.24 -6.31
N ILE A 267 3.85 45.65 -7.50
CA ILE A 267 4.81 44.57 -7.90
C ILE A 267 4.10 43.35 -8.53
N LYS A 268 4.63 42.85 -9.66
CA LYS A 268 4.10 41.70 -10.44
C LYS A 268 3.93 40.42 -9.58
N THR A 269 4.79 40.22 -8.58
CA THR A 269 4.73 39.11 -7.61
C THR A 269 3.47 39.15 -6.72
N THR A 270 2.88 40.32 -6.51
CA THR A 270 1.68 40.54 -5.70
C THR A 270 0.39 40.19 -6.47
N LYS A 271 0.42 40.22 -7.82
CA LYS A 271 -0.73 39.82 -8.65
C LYS A 271 -1.01 38.32 -8.59
N ASP A 272 0.02 37.48 -8.63
CA ASP A 272 -0.16 36.02 -8.51
C ASP A 272 -0.64 35.62 -7.09
N HIS A 273 -0.12 36.27 -6.04
CA HIS A 273 -0.53 36.02 -4.66
C HIS A 273 -1.98 36.44 -4.39
N SER A 274 -2.38 37.62 -4.88
CA SER A 274 -3.76 38.14 -4.74
C SER A 274 -4.78 37.35 -5.56
N GLN A 275 -4.41 36.84 -6.74
CA GLN A 275 -5.24 35.91 -7.52
C GLN A 275 -5.38 34.55 -6.83
N GLY A 276 -4.31 34.03 -6.23
CA GLY A 276 -4.35 32.81 -5.41
C GLY A 276 -5.29 32.94 -4.22
N LEU A 277 -5.18 34.03 -3.45
CA LEU A 277 -6.06 34.34 -2.31
C LEU A 277 -7.54 34.41 -2.72
N LEU A 278 -7.86 35.01 -3.87
CA LEU A 278 -9.24 35.08 -4.37
C LEU A 278 -9.78 33.69 -4.72
N ILE A 279 -8.97 32.84 -5.36
CA ILE A 279 -9.33 31.45 -5.66
C ILE A 279 -9.57 30.66 -4.37
N TYR A 280 -8.73 30.84 -3.34
CA TYR A 280 -8.91 30.21 -2.04
C TYR A 280 -10.18 30.70 -1.32
N ALA A 281 -10.48 32.00 -1.33
CA ALA A 281 -11.67 32.55 -0.69
C ALA A 281 -12.98 32.07 -1.38
N VAL A 282 -13.01 32.07 -2.72
CA VAL A 282 -14.18 31.58 -3.48
C VAL A 282 -14.38 30.08 -3.26
N SER A 283 -13.32 29.28 -3.33
CA SER A 283 -13.41 27.83 -3.10
C SER A 283 -13.87 27.50 -1.67
N ALA A 284 -13.37 28.22 -0.65
CA ALA A 284 -13.81 28.08 0.73
C ALA A 284 -15.30 28.44 0.92
N THR A 285 -15.77 29.47 0.21
CA THR A 285 -17.19 29.87 0.25
C THR A 285 -18.11 28.80 -0.35
N VAL A 286 -17.73 28.25 -1.51
CA VAL A 286 -18.47 27.15 -2.17
C VAL A 286 -18.48 25.90 -1.28
N PHE A 287 -17.33 25.54 -0.70
CA PHE A 287 -17.22 24.42 0.23
C PHE A 287 -18.15 24.60 1.45
N THR A 288 -18.15 25.79 2.06
CA THR A 288 -19.02 26.11 3.21
C THR A 288 -20.49 25.98 2.84
N GLY A 289 -20.91 26.47 1.67
CA GLY A 289 -22.29 26.34 1.18
C GLY A 289 -22.72 24.87 0.99
N ILE A 290 -21.87 24.06 0.36
CA ILE A 290 -22.12 22.62 0.18
C ILE A 290 -22.24 21.92 1.54
N LEU A 291 -21.34 22.22 2.47
CA LEU A 291 -21.35 21.64 3.80
C LEU A 291 -22.66 21.95 4.55
N LEU A 292 -23.15 23.19 4.51
CA LEU A 292 -24.41 23.57 5.14
C LEU A 292 -25.62 22.87 4.50
N LEU A 293 -25.65 22.76 3.16
CA LEU A 293 -26.72 22.04 2.45
C LEU A 293 -26.76 20.55 2.82
N LEU A 294 -25.60 19.90 2.90
CA LEU A 294 -25.49 18.52 3.36
C LEU A 294 -26.06 18.38 4.78
N MET A 295 -25.69 19.28 5.71
CA MET A 295 -26.21 19.24 7.09
C MET A 295 -27.73 19.36 7.17
N LEU A 296 -28.34 20.24 6.38
CA LEU A 296 -29.79 20.43 6.35
C LEU A 296 -30.53 19.17 5.87
N PHE A 297 -30.01 18.53 4.81
CA PHE A 297 -30.58 17.29 4.28
C PHE A 297 -30.48 16.13 5.28
N MET A 298 -29.36 16.05 6.01
CA MET A 298 -29.07 14.95 6.91
C MET A 298 -29.84 15.02 8.23
N ARG A 299 -30.36 16.19 8.63
CA ARG A 299 -31.02 16.45 9.94
C ARG A 299 -32.06 15.40 10.32
N LYS A 300 -32.91 14.95 9.38
CA LYS A 300 -34.00 14.01 9.67
C LYS A 300 -33.54 12.57 9.89
N ARG A 301 -32.32 12.21 9.46
CA ARG A 301 -31.80 10.83 9.47
C ARG A 301 -30.68 10.61 10.50
N VAL A 302 -30.17 11.69 11.12
CA VAL A 302 -29.12 11.62 12.14
C VAL A 302 -29.48 10.74 13.32
N ALA A 303 -30.76 10.69 13.74
CA ALA A 303 -31.19 9.93 14.92
C ALA A 303 -30.87 8.42 14.82
N LEU A 304 -31.13 7.81 13.66
CA LEU A 304 -30.86 6.39 13.44
C LEU A 304 -29.36 6.12 13.31
N THR A 305 -28.60 6.99 12.64
CA THR A 305 -27.14 6.87 12.56
C THR A 305 -26.49 7.01 13.94
N ILE A 306 -26.97 7.94 14.78
CA ILE A 306 -26.53 8.07 16.18
C ILE A 306 -26.82 6.78 16.96
N ALA A 307 -28.01 6.18 16.77
CA ALA A 307 -28.36 4.93 17.42
C ALA A 307 -27.43 3.78 16.98
N LEU A 308 -27.15 3.67 15.67
CA LEU A 308 -26.18 2.68 15.15
C LEU A 308 -24.77 2.92 15.70
N PHE A 309 -24.31 4.16 15.77
CA PHE A 309 -23.00 4.50 16.32
C PHE A 309 -22.91 4.22 17.82
N HIS A 310 -24.00 4.48 18.56
CA HIS A 310 -24.09 4.14 19.98
C HIS A 310 -24.00 2.62 20.19
N VAL A 311 -24.72 1.84 19.38
CA VAL A 311 -24.68 0.37 19.43
C VAL A 311 -23.31 -0.16 19.00
N ALA A 312 -22.71 0.39 17.94
CA ALA A 312 -21.35 0.09 17.55
C ALA A 312 -20.37 0.35 18.70
N GLY A 313 -20.53 1.48 19.41
CA GLY A 313 -19.80 1.78 20.64
C GLY A 313 -19.90 0.65 21.68
N LYS A 314 -21.11 0.15 21.96
CA LYS A 314 -21.33 -1.01 22.87
C LYS A 314 -20.62 -2.28 22.38
N VAL A 315 -20.57 -2.53 21.07
CA VAL A 315 -19.84 -3.68 20.49
C VAL A 315 -18.36 -3.59 20.85
N PHE A 316 -17.71 -2.43 20.69
CA PHE A 316 -16.30 -2.25 21.05
C PHE A 316 -16.01 -2.42 22.56
N ILE A 317 -17.01 -2.21 23.44
CA ILE A 317 -16.86 -2.48 24.89
C ILE A 317 -16.76 -3.98 25.14
N HIS A 318 -17.64 -4.76 24.52
CA HIS A 318 -17.71 -6.20 24.71
C HIS A 318 -16.65 -6.94 23.87
N LEU A 319 -16.17 -6.32 22.79
CA LEU A 319 -15.20 -6.86 21.85
C LEU A 319 -13.96 -5.96 21.74
N PRO A 320 -13.18 -5.74 22.83
CA PRO A 320 -12.06 -4.80 22.83
C PRO A 320 -10.95 -5.18 21.83
N LEU A 321 -10.82 -6.46 21.50
CA LEU A 321 -9.87 -6.95 20.49
C LEU A 321 -10.13 -6.44 19.07
N LEU A 322 -11.31 -5.87 18.77
CA LEU A 322 -11.58 -5.18 17.49
C LEU A 322 -10.62 -4.02 17.24
N ALA A 323 -10.18 -3.33 18.30
CA ALA A 323 -9.21 -2.24 18.23
C ALA A 323 -7.82 -2.70 17.77
N LEU A 324 -7.48 -3.98 17.98
CA LEU A 324 -6.21 -4.57 17.59
C LEU A 324 -6.19 -5.02 16.12
N GLN A 325 -7.37 -5.17 15.50
CA GLN A 325 -7.50 -5.70 14.14
C GLN A 325 -6.70 -4.93 13.07
N PRO A 326 -6.66 -3.57 13.04
CA PRO A 326 -5.84 -2.83 12.08
C PRO A 326 -4.36 -3.21 12.12
N PHE A 327 -3.83 -3.44 13.32
CA PHE A 327 -2.43 -3.80 13.51
C PHE A 327 -2.12 -5.20 12.97
N CYS A 328 -3.01 -6.17 13.22
CA CYS A 328 -2.87 -7.51 12.69
C CYS A 328 -2.87 -7.51 11.16
N THR A 329 -3.79 -6.77 10.54
CA THR A 329 -3.86 -6.66 9.08
C THR A 329 -2.67 -5.92 8.50
N PHE A 330 -2.24 -4.82 9.13
CA PHE A 330 -1.05 -4.07 8.71
C PHE A 330 0.21 -4.93 8.78
N LEU A 331 0.38 -5.71 9.85
CA LEU A 331 1.49 -6.64 9.99
C LEU A 331 1.45 -7.72 8.89
N ALA A 332 0.29 -8.32 8.62
CA ALA A 332 0.13 -9.33 7.58
C ALA A 332 0.45 -8.77 6.17
N LEU A 333 -0.05 -7.58 5.84
CA LEU A 333 0.27 -6.90 4.57
C LEU A 333 1.75 -6.54 4.47
N SER A 334 2.34 -6.03 5.56
CA SER A 334 3.76 -5.67 5.59
C SER A 334 4.67 -6.89 5.38
N LEU A 335 4.41 -7.99 6.08
CA LEU A 335 5.14 -9.25 5.89
C LEU A 335 5.00 -9.76 4.45
N PHE A 336 3.78 -9.71 3.91
CA PHE A 336 3.53 -10.11 2.52
C PHE A 336 4.27 -9.22 1.52
N TRP A 337 4.26 -7.90 1.69
CA TRP A 337 4.97 -6.98 0.78
C TRP A 337 6.48 -7.13 0.86
N VAL A 338 7.05 -7.37 2.05
CA VAL A 338 8.48 -7.68 2.20
C VAL A 338 8.82 -8.97 1.44
N TYR A 339 8.04 -10.04 1.64
CA TYR A 339 8.18 -11.28 0.88
C TYR A 339 8.08 -11.04 -0.63
N TRP A 340 7.06 -10.29 -1.05
CA TRP A 340 6.78 -10.04 -2.46
C TRP A 340 7.90 -9.24 -3.14
N ILE A 341 8.40 -8.18 -2.49
CA ILE A 341 9.53 -7.37 -2.97
C ILE A 341 10.79 -8.23 -3.05
N MET A 342 11.09 -9.02 -2.01
CA MET A 342 12.25 -9.92 -2.01
C MET A 342 12.21 -10.88 -3.20
N VAL A 343 11.08 -11.56 -3.43
CA VAL A 343 10.92 -12.48 -4.56
C VAL A 343 10.98 -11.74 -5.91
N LEU A 344 10.43 -10.52 -6.00
CA LEU A 344 10.54 -9.71 -7.22
C LEU A 344 12.00 -9.39 -7.54
N LEU A 345 12.80 -9.02 -6.53
CA LEU A 345 14.22 -8.74 -6.71
C LEU A 345 15.00 -9.98 -7.14
N PHE A 346 14.73 -11.14 -6.53
CA PHE A 346 15.34 -12.41 -6.95
C PHE A 346 14.92 -12.82 -8.36
N LEU A 347 13.65 -12.59 -8.73
CA LEU A 347 13.15 -12.88 -10.06
C LEU A 347 13.82 -11.97 -11.11
N GLY A 348 13.99 -10.69 -10.78
CA GLY A 348 14.68 -9.72 -11.64
C GLY A 348 16.12 -10.11 -11.97
N THR A 349 16.80 -10.83 -11.07
CA THR A 349 18.16 -11.36 -11.28
C THR A 349 18.18 -12.79 -11.79
N SER A 350 17.03 -13.45 -11.99
CA SER A 350 16.95 -14.85 -12.45
C SER A 350 17.00 -15.02 -13.97
N GLY A 351 17.22 -13.95 -14.74
CA GLY A 351 17.23 -13.98 -16.22
C GLY A 351 18.16 -15.04 -16.80
N ASN A 352 17.92 -15.41 -18.07
CA ASN A 352 18.78 -16.32 -18.82
C ASN A 352 20.03 -15.55 -19.31
N PRO A 353 21.23 -16.15 -19.24
CA PRO A 353 22.44 -15.51 -19.74
C PRO A 353 22.41 -15.44 -21.27
N GLU A 354 22.50 -14.23 -21.82
CA GLU A 354 22.63 -13.96 -23.25
C GLU A 354 23.87 -13.11 -23.49
N LYS A 355 24.63 -13.42 -24.54
CA LYS A 355 25.77 -12.61 -24.96
C LYS A 355 25.27 -11.37 -25.71
N SER A 356 25.68 -10.19 -25.26
CA SER A 356 25.38 -8.93 -25.95
C SER A 356 26.18 -8.83 -27.25
N GLU A 357 25.51 -8.55 -28.37
CA GLU A 357 26.16 -8.36 -29.67
C GLU A 357 27.05 -7.10 -29.70
N GLU A 358 26.72 -6.07 -28.91
CA GLU A 358 27.45 -4.80 -28.89
C GLU A 358 28.74 -4.86 -28.05
N THR A 359 28.72 -5.59 -26.93
CA THR A 359 29.82 -5.58 -25.94
C THR A 359 30.53 -6.91 -25.80
N GLY A 360 29.96 -8.00 -26.31
CA GLY A 360 30.46 -9.36 -26.10
C GLY A 360 30.32 -9.88 -24.66
N LEU A 361 29.72 -9.10 -23.75
CA LEU A 361 29.52 -9.43 -22.33
C LEU A 361 28.19 -10.16 -22.09
N VAL A 362 28.06 -10.81 -20.94
CA VAL A 362 26.84 -11.55 -20.56
C VAL A 362 25.82 -10.61 -19.92
N GLU A 363 24.63 -10.58 -20.49
CA GLU A 363 23.45 -9.94 -19.92
C GLU A 363 22.40 -10.98 -19.54
N PHE A 364 21.79 -10.82 -18.37
CA PHE A 364 20.66 -11.66 -17.98
C PHE A 364 19.35 -11.04 -18.46
N ARG A 365 18.65 -11.73 -19.36
CA ARG A 365 17.36 -11.27 -19.90
C ARG A 365 16.20 -12.17 -19.48
N LEU A 366 15.09 -11.53 -19.14
CA LEU A 366 13.84 -12.21 -18.80
C LEU A 366 13.08 -12.54 -20.09
N ARG A 367 13.28 -13.75 -20.63
CA ARG A 367 12.55 -14.27 -21.82
C ARG A 367 11.70 -15.48 -21.48
N GLY A 368 10.64 -15.70 -22.26
CA GLY A 368 9.81 -16.91 -22.20
C GLY A 368 9.13 -17.10 -20.84
N GLY A 369 9.36 -18.26 -20.22
CA GLY A 369 8.73 -18.67 -18.96
C GLY A 369 8.85 -17.64 -17.83
N LEU A 370 9.98 -16.93 -17.72
CA LEU A 370 10.20 -15.94 -16.67
C LEU A 370 9.29 -14.71 -16.81
N GLN A 371 8.89 -14.34 -18.03
CA GLN A 371 7.95 -13.24 -18.23
C GLN A 371 6.57 -13.59 -17.69
N TYR A 372 6.13 -14.83 -17.88
CA TYR A 372 4.87 -15.32 -17.31
C TYR A 372 4.93 -15.36 -15.77
N MET A 373 6.07 -15.77 -15.19
CA MET A 373 6.27 -15.71 -13.73
C MET A 373 6.18 -14.28 -13.18
N THR A 374 6.74 -13.29 -13.89
CA THR A 374 6.63 -11.88 -13.49
C THR A 374 5.19 -11.39 -13.46
N TRP A 375 4.41 -11.71 -14.50
CA TRP A 375 2.98 -11.36 -14.53
C TRP A 375 2.18 -12.09 -13.45
N TYR A 376 2.44 -13.38 -13.24
CA TYR A 376 1.83 -14.17 -12.18
C TYR A 376 2.11 -13.57 -10.79
N HIS A 377 3.37 -13.22 -10.53
CA HIS A 377 3.80 -12.55 -9.29
C HIS A 377 3.12 -11.19 -9.12
N ALA A 378 2.99 -10.40 -10.18
CA ALA A 378 2.27 -9.12 -10.17
C ALA A 378 0.77 -9.26 -9.86
N VAL A 379 0.09 -10.26 -10.44
CA VAL A 379 -1.30 -10.59 -10.08
C VAL A 379 -1.39 -10.99 -8.61
N GLY A 380 -0.39 -11.74 -8.11
CA GLY A 380 -0.30 -12.14 -6.71
C GLY A 380 -0.25 -10.98 -5.73
N LEU A 381 0.43 -9.87 -6.08
CA LEU A 381 0.45 -8.66 -5.26
C LEU A 381 -0.96 -8.16 -4.95
N ILE A 382 -1.81 -8.12 -5.98
CA ILE A 382 -3.16 -7.56 -5.87
C ILE A 382 -4.08 -8.58 -5.19
N TRP A 383 -4.12 -9.82 -5.69
CA TRP A 383 -5.07 -10.82 -5.18
C TRP A 383 -4.82 -11.16 -3.70
N ILE A 384 -3.56 -11.35 -3.30
CA ILE A 384 -3.23 -11.69 -1.91
C ILE A 384 -3.47 -10.50 -0.98
N SER A 385 -3.20 -9.26 -1.42
CA SER A 385 -3.52 -8.06 -0.64
C SER A 385 -5.03 -7.91 -0.42
N GLU A 386 -5.84 -8.07 -1.48
CA GLU A 386 -7.29 -8.07 -1.38
C GLU A 386 -7.82 -9.21 -0.51
N PHE A 387 -7.18 -10.39 -0.57
CA PHE A 387 -7.52 -11.52 0.29
C PHE A 387 -7.25 -11.21 1.78
N ILE A 388 -6.11 -10.61 2.12
CA ILE A 388 -5.80 -10.21 3.50
C ILE A 388 -6.82 -9.19 4.02
N LEU A 389 -7.17 -8.19 3.20
CA LEU A 389 -8.20 -7.20 3.56
C LEU A 389 -9.59 -7.84 3.71
N ALA A 390 -9.96 -8.76 2.83
CA ALA A 390 -11.22 -9.49 2.92
C ALA A 390 -11.29 -10.43 4.14
N CYS A 391 -10.16 -11.02 4.56
CA CYS A 391 -10.06 -11.75 5.82
C CYS A 391 -10.37 -10.86 7.03
N GLN A 392 -9.88 -9.61 7.05
CA GLN A 392 -10.25 -8.64 8.08
C GLN A 392 -11.77 -8.39 8.08
N GLN A 393 -12.34 -8.11 6.91
CA GLN A 393 -13.77 -7.83 6.77
C GLN A 393 -14.64 -8.98 7.28
N MET A 394 -14.36 -10.22 6.86
CA MET A 394 -15.07 -11.41 7.33
C MET A 394 -14.87 -11.65 8.83
N THR A 395 -13.66 -11.43 9.36
CA THR A 395 -13.37 -11.60 10.79
C THR A 395 -14.19 -10.64 11.64
N VAL A 396 -14.18 -9.35 11.31
CA VAL A 396 -14.96 -8.33 12.03
C VAL A 396 -16.45 -8.63 11.88
N ALA A 397 -16.92 -8.91 10.67
CA ALA A 397 -18.32 -9.24 10.42
C ALA A 397 -18.78 -10.43 11.26
N GLY A 398 -18.02 -11.52 11.31
CA GLY A 398 -18.35 -12.69 12.11
C GLY A 398 -18.39 -12.42 13.62
N ALA A 399 -17.53 -11.55 14.14
CA ALA A 399 -17.54 -11.19 15.56
C ALA A 399 -18.76 -10.32 15.90
N VAL A 400 -19.06 -9.31 15.07
CA VAL A 400 -20.22 -8.42 15.23
C VAL A 400 -21.54 -9.19 15.10
N VAL A 401 -21.66 -10.06 14.08
CA VAL A 401 -22.81 -10.95 13.87
C VAL A 401 -23.03 -11.88 15.07
N THR A 402 -21.96 -12.44 15.63
CA THR A 402 -22.05 -13.28 16.84
C THR A 402 -22.55 -12.46 18.02
N TYR A 403 -22.01 -11.26 18.22
CA TYR A 403 -22.48 -10.36 19.28
C TYR A 403 -23.95 -9.97 19.09
N TYR A 404 -24.37 -9.66 17.87
CA TYR A 404 -25.73 -9.20 17.58
C TYR A 404 -26.78 -10.28 17.85
N PHE A 405 -26.60 -11.48 17.28
CA PHE A 405 -27.59 -12.56 17.36
C PHE A 405 -27.48 -13.43 18.63
N THR A 406 -26.50 -13.18 19.51
CA THR A 406 -26.48 -13.83 20.83
C THR A 406 -27.29 -13.00 21.82
N ARG A 407 -28.44 -13.53 22.27
CA ARG A 407 -29.33 -12.81 23.21
C ARG A 407 -28.68 -12.60 24.59
N ASP A 408 -28.23 -13.69 25.19
CA ASP A 408 -27.54 -13.66 26.49
C ASP A 408 -26.04 -13.45 26.28
N LYS A 409 -25.56 -12.24 26.59
CA LYS A 409 -24.15 -11.86 26.37
C LYS A 409 -23.17 -12.68 27.23
N ASN A 410 -23.64 -13.36 28.29
CA ASN A 410 -22.80 -14.28 29.07
C ASN A 410 -22.44 -15.56 28.30
N LYS A 411 -23.20 -15.90 27.26
CA LYS A 411 -22.94 -17.06 26.39
C LYS A 411 -22.00 -16.74 25.22
N LEU A 412 -21.47 -15.51 25.16
CA LEU A 412 -20.48 -15.17 24.15
C LEU A 412 -19.19 -15.96 24.40
N PRO A 413 -18.49 -16.39 23.34
CA PRO A 413 -17.17 -17.00 23.50
C PRO A 413 -16.21 -16.02 24.16
N VAL A 414 -15.27 -16.53 24.97
CA VAL A 414 -14.31 -15.71 25.75
C VAL A 414 -13.61 -14.63 24.91
N THR A 415 -13.24 -14.99 23.67
CA THR A 415 -12.68 -14.06 22.69
C THR A 415 -13.43 -14.19 21.35
N PRO A 416 -14.49 -13.40 21.10
CA PRO A 416 -15.32 -13.54 19.90
C PRO A 416 -14.57 -13.25 18.60
N ILE A 417 -13.53 -12.41 18.63
CA ILE A 417 -12.66 -12.16 17.48
C ILE A 417 -11.87 -13.41 17.11
N LEU A 418 -11.22 -14.06 18.06
CA LEU A 418 -10.48 -15.30 17.80
C LEU A 418 -11.41 -16.43 17.34
N SER A 419 -12.59 -16.54 17.96
CA SER A 419 -13.63 -17.47 17.49
C SER A 419 -14.04 -17.17 16.04
N SER A 420 -14.14 -15.88 15.67
CA SER A 420 -14.42 -15.46 14.30
C SER A 420 -13.29 -15.84 13.32
N VAL A 421 -12.03 -15.60 13.70
CA VAL A 421 -10.85 -16.02 12.91
C VAL A 421 -10.86 -17.54 12.70
N LEU A 422 -11.09 -18.32 13.75
CA LEU A 422 -11.15 -19.79 13.65
C LEU A 422 -12.27 -20.26 12.71
N ARG A 423 -13.44 -19.61 12.75
CA ARG A 423 -14.53 -19.92 11.80
C ARG A 423 -14.19 -19.52 10.37
N LEU A 424 -13.52 -18.38 10.18
CA LEU A 424 -13.02 -17.96 8.86
C LEU A 424 -12.09 -19.03 8.30
N VAL A 425 -11.05 -19.42 9.06
CA VAL A 425 -10.05 -20.42 8.63
C VAL A 425 -10.69 -21.78 8.38
N ARG A 426 -11.64 -22.20 9.23
CA ARG A 426 -12.25 -23.52 9.13
C ARG A 426 -13.30 -23.64 8.03
N TYR A 427 -14.09 -22.60 7.76
CA TYR A 427 -15.28 -22.71 6.93
C TYR A 427 -15.31 -21.77 5.72
N HIS A 428 -14.70 -20.58 5.79
CA HIS A 428 -15.05 -19.48 4.88
C HIS A 428 -13.89 -18.93 4.02
N LEU A 429 -12.71 -19.53 4.06
CA LEU A 429 -11.57 -19.12 3.21
C LEU A 429 -11.92 -19.11 1.71
N GLY A 430 -12.75 -20.05 1.24
CA GLY A 430 -13.18 -20.10 -0.15
C GLY A 430 -14.04 -18.91 -0.56
N THR A 431 -14.97 -18.50 0.31
CA THR A 431 -15.82 -17.31 0.10
C THR A 431 -14.99 -16.04 0.05
N VAL A 432 -14.02 -15.91 0.96
CA VAL A 432 -13.10 -14.77 1.01
C VAL A 432 -12.20 -14.73 -0.24
N ALA A 433 -11.65 -15.88 -0.66
CA ALA A 433 -10.85 -16.00 -1.88
C ALA A 433 -11.64 -15.61 -3.15
N LYS A 434 -12.89 -16.04 -3.25
CA LYS A 434 -13.78 -15.69 -4.35
C LYS A 434 -14.10 -14.20 -4.38
N GLY A 435 -14.46 -13.62 -3.24
CA GLY A 435 -14.79 -12.19 -3.16
C GLY A 435 -13.58 -11.31 -3.50
N SER A 436 -12.41 -11.61 -2.92
CA SER A 436 -11.17 -10.87 -3.22
C SER A 436 -10.72 -11.01 -4.68
N PHE A 437 -10.97 -12.17 -5.31
CA PHE A 437 -10.67 -12.38 -6.73
C PHE A 437 -11.56 -11.51 -7.63
N ILE A 438 -12.85 -11.38 -7.31
CA ILE A 438 -13.80 -10.56 -8.09
C ILE A 438 -13.36 -9.09 -8.09
N ILE A 439 -12.89 -8.56 -6.95
CA ILE A 439 -12.31 -7.21 -6.88
C ILE A 439 -11.05 -7.13 -7.75
N THR A 440 -10.18 -8.14 -7.65
CA THR A 440 -8.92 -8.21 -8.41
C THR A 440 -9.15 -8.15 -9.93
N LEU A 441 -10.19 -8.83 -10.43
CA LEU A 441 -10.56 -8.82 -11.85
C LEU A 441 -10.92 -7.44 -12.40
N VAL A 442 -11.41 -6.53 -11.55
CA VAL A 442 -11.74 -5.15 -11.95
C VAL A 442 -10.56 -4.21 -11.70
N LYS A 443 -9.82 -4.45 -10.63
CA LYS A 443 -8.68 -3.63 -10.22
C LYS A 443 -7.52 -3.72 -11.22
N ILE A 444 -7.21 -4.90 -11.76
CA ILE A 444 -6.12 -5.08 -12.72
C ILE A 444 -6.37 -4.28 -14.02
N PRO A 445 -7.51 -4.43 -14.74
CA PRO A 445 -7.78 -3.63 -15.93
C PRO A 445 -7.76 -2.13 -15.66
N ARG A 446 -8.27 -1.70 -14.51
CA ARG A 446 -8.25 -0.28 -14.11
C ARG A 446 -6.82 0.25 -13.99
N LEU A 447 -5.93 -0.50 -13.34
CA LEU A 447 -4.52 -0.14 -13.21
C LEU A 447 -3.81 -0.10 -14.57
N ILE A 448 -4.09 -1.07 -15.45
CA ILE A 448 -3.53 -1.10 -16.82
C ILE A 448 -4.00 0.11 -17.62
N LEU A 449 -5.29 0.43 -17.61
CA LEU A 449 -5.82 1.60 -18.32
C LEU A 449 -5.26 2.91 -17.77
N MET A 450 -5.08 3.01 -16.45
CA MET A 450 -4.46 4.18 -15.82
C MET A 450 -2.99 4.33 -16.23
N TYR A 451 -2.24 3.23 -16.32
CA TYR A 451 -0.88 3.22 -16.83
C TYR A 451 -0.82 3.66 -18.30
N ILE A 452 -1.68 3.10 -19.17
CA ILE A 452 -1.76 3.47 -20.59
C ILE A 452 -2.12 4.95 -20.74
N HIS A 453 -3.11 5.45 -20.00
CA HIS A 453 -3.49 6.86 -20.03
C HIS A 453 -2.32 7.78 -19.67
N ASN A 454 -1.55 7.42 -18.64
CA ASN A 454 -0.36 8.20 -18.25
C ASN A 454 0.73 8.17 -19.32
N GLN A 455 0.95 7.03 -19.98
CA GLN A 455 1.93 6.89 -21.07
C GLN A 455 1.53 7.63 -22.35
N LEU A 456 0.23 7.72 -22.64
CA LEU A 456 -0.30 8.41 -23.82
C LEU A 456 -0.56 9.91 -23.58
N LYS A 457 -0.30 10.41 -22.37
CA LYS A 457 -0.53 11.81 -22.02
C LYS A 457 0.30 12.72 -22.93
N GLY A 458 -0.39 13.52 -23.74
CA GLY A 458 0.21 14.43 -24.73
C GLY A 458 0.37 13.86 -26.14
N LYS A 459 0.12 12.55 -26.36
CA LYS A 459 0.22 11.88 -27.67
C LYS A 459 -1.12 11.35 -28.21
N GLU A 460 -2.20 11.47 -27.43
CA GLU A 460 -3.54 10.96 -27.74
C GLU A 460 -4.47 12.01 -28.39
N ASN A 461 -5.35 11.56 -29.30
CA ASN A 461 -6.46 12.37 -29.82
C ASN A 461 -7.56 12.52 -28.77
N ALA A 462 -8.40 13.56 -28.91
CA ALA A 462 -9.45 13.90 -27.94
C ALA A 462 -10.43 12.75 -27.63
N CYS A 463 -10.80 11.95 -28.63
CA CYS A 463 -11.69 10.79 -28.47
C CYS A 463 -11.06 9.71 -27.58
N ALA A 464 -9.81 9.32 -27.85
CA ALA A 464 -9.08 8.32 -27.06
C ALA A 464 -8.93 8.76 -25.59
N ARG A 465 -8.61 10.04 -25.36
CA ARG A 465 -8.56 10.64 -24.02
C ARG A 465 -9.89 10.52 -23.29
N CYS A 466 -10.99 10.86 -23.96
CA CYS A 466 -12.33 10.80 -23.39
C CYS A 466 -12.72 9.36 -23.03
N MET A 467 -12.54 8.41 -23.95
CA MET A 467 -12.85 7.00 -23.73
C MET A 467 -12.03 6.40 -22.58
N LEU A 468 -10.71 6.65 -22.53
CA LEU A 468 -9.86 6.16 -21.45
C LEU A 468 -10.32 6.68 -20.08
N LYS A 469 -10.60 7.99 -19.98
CA LYS A 469 -11.12 8.59 -18.73
C LYS A 469 -12.48 8.00 -18.33
N ALA A 470 -13.38 7.80 -19.29
CA ALA A 470 -14.68 7.19 -19.05
C ALA A 470 -14.54 5.75 -18.55
N CYS A 471 -13.73 4.91 -19.21
CA CYS A 471 -13.50 3.53 -18.78
C CYS A 471 -12.84 3.44 -17.39
N ILE A 472 -11.85 4.29 -17.10
CA ILE A 472 -11.20 4.36 -15.78
C ILE A 472 -12.23 4.73 -14.70
N CYS A 473 -13.10 5.70 -14.98
CA CYS A 473 -14.18 6.11 -14.08
C CYS A 473 -15.18 4.96 -13.85
N CYS A 474 -15.65 4.31 -14.90
CA CYS A 474 -16.58 3.18 -14.81
C CYS A 474 -16.00 2.01 -14.01
N LEU A 475 -14.73 1.65 -14.25
CA LEU A 475 -14.07 0.58 -13.48
C LEU A 475 -13.85 0.98 -12.02
N TRP A 476 -13.58 2.25 -11.73
CA TRP A 476 -13.50 2.73 -10.35
C TRP A 476 -14.86 2.63 -9.65
N CYS A 477 -15.93 3.05 -10.30
CA CYS A 477 -17.29 2.90 -9.77
C CYS A 477 -17.66 1.43 -9.55
N LEU A 478 -17.31 0.55 -10.50
CA LEU A 478 -17.52 -0.89 -10.37
C LEU A 478 -16.71 -1.47 -9.21
N GLU A 479 -15.43 -1.11 -9.06
CA GLU A 479 -14.59 -1.51 -7.93
C GLU A 479 -15.21 -1.08 -6.59
N LYS A 480 -15.74 0.15 -6.49
CA LYS A 480 -16.41 0.64 -5.28
C LYS A 480 -17.70 -0.13 -4.98
N CYS A 481 -18.52 -0.38 -6.00
CA CYS A 481 -19.73 -1.18 -5.86
C CYS A 481 -19.42 -2.62 -5.42
N LEU A 482 -18.41 -3.25 -6.01
CA LEU A 482 -17.98 -4.60 -5.65
C LEU A 482 -17.41 -4.67 -4.23
N ASN A 483 -16.64 -3.67 -3.80
CA ASN A 483 -16.17 -3.60 -2.40
C ASN A 483 -17.35 -3.53 -1.42
N TYR A 484 -18.35 -2.68 -1.71
CA TYR A 484 -19.56 -2.59 -0.90
C TYR A 484 -20.36 -3.91 -0.90
N LEU A 485 -20.54 -4.53 -2.07
CA LEU A 485 -21.24 -5.80 -2.18
C LEU A 485 -20.51 -6.92 -1.43
N ASN A 486 -19.19 -7.02 -1.55
CA ASN A 486 -18.35 -8.02 -0.88
C ASN A 486 -18.49 -7.91 0.64
N GLN A 487 -18.39 -6.69 1.17
CA GLN A 487 -18.52 -6.42 2.59
C GLN A 487 -19.85 -6.96 3.15
N ASN A 488 -20.94 -6.64 2.47
CA ASN A 488 -22.27 -7.10 2.85
C ASN A 488 -22.47 -8.61 2.62
N ALA A 489 -21.86 -9.16 1.57
CA ALA A 489 -21.87 -10.60 1.31
C ALA A 489 -21.15 -11.36 2.44
N TYR A 490 -20.01 -10.89 2.92
CA TYR A 490 -19.29 -11.53 4.04
C TYR A 490 -20.10 -11.49 5.33
N ALA A 491 -20.78 -10.38 5.62
CA ALA A 491 -21.69 -10.29 6.75
C ALA A 491 -22.86 -11.28 6.64
N ALA A 492 -23.51 -11.38 5.47
CA ALA A 492 -24.55 -12.37 5.22
C ALA A 492 -24.04 -13.82 5.30
N THR A 493 -22.83 -14.11 4.80
CA THR A 493 -22.17 -15.41 4.98
C THR A 493 -21.95 -15.71 6.45
N ALA A 494 -21.50 -14.74 7.25
CA ALA A 494 -21.28 -14.93 8.68
C ALA A 494 -22.57 -15.26 9.45
N ILE A 495 -23.73 -14.77 8.99
CA ILE A 495 -25.04 -15.06 9.58
C ILE A 495 -25.53 -16.46 9.17
N ASN A 496 -25.56 -16.74 7.86
CA ASN A 496 -26.28 -17.89 7.29
C ASN A 496 -25.40 -19.08 6.90
N SER A 497 -24.08 -18.90 6.92
CA SER A 497 -23.07 -19.88 6.46
C SER A 497 -23.29 -20.35 5.01
N THR A 498 -23.67 -19.44 4.10
CA THR A 498 -23.93 -19.72 2.68
C THR A 498 -22.78 -19.24 1.78
N SER A 499 -22.71 -19.75 0.54
CA SER A 499 -21.67 -19.33 -0.41
C SER A 499 -21.74 -17.85 -0.77
N PHE A 500 -20.64 -17.32 -1.32
CA PHE A 500 -20.49 -15.90 -1.67
C PHE A 500 -21.64 -15.37 -2.52
N CYS A 501 -21.97 -16.06 -3.61
CA CYS A 501 -23.01 -15.61 -4.55
C CYS A 501 -24.40 -15.57 -3.90
N THR A 502 -24.72 -16.58 -3.10
CA THR A 502 -26.00 -16.62 -2.38
C THR A 502 -26.06 -15.48 -1.36
N SER A 503 -25.00 -15.32 -0.56
CA SER A 503 -24.90 -14.26 0.44
C SER A 503 -24.96 -12.86 -0.18
N ALA A 504 -24.26 -12.65 -1.29
CA ALA A 504 -24.26 -11.39 -2.02
C ALA A 504 -25.64 -11.05 -2.58
N ARG A 505 -26.33 -12.03 -3.16
CA ARG A 505 -27.71 -11.86 -3.65
C ARG A 505 -28.66 -11.51 -2.51
N ASP A 506 -28.62 -12.27 -1.42
CA ASP A 506 -29.53 -12.08 -0.28
C ASP A 506 -29.31 -10.69 0.35
N ALA A 507 -28.05 -10.32 0.60
CA ALA A 507 -27.70 -9.02 1.15
C ALA A 507 -28.12 -7.88 0.20
N PHE A 508 -27.86 -8.01 -1.10
CA PHE A 508 -28.26 -7.01 -2.09
C PHE A 508 -29.78 -6.81 -2.12
N MET A 509 -30.56 -7.89 -2.15
CA MET A 509 -32.03 -7.80 -2.15
C MET A 509 -32.56 -7.10 -0.90
N ILE A 510 -32.03 -7.42 0.29
CA ILE A 510 -32.41 -6.77 1.56
C ILE A 510 -32.09 -5.28 1.54
N LEU A 511 -30.93 -4.90 1.01
CA LEU A 511 -30.50 -3.51 0.93
C LEU A 511 -31.33 -2.71 -0.10
N VAL A 512 -31.64 -3.30 -1.26
CA VAL A 512 -32.43 -2.63 -2.30
C VAL A 512 -33.87 -2.39 -1.87
N GLU A 513 -34.49 -3.33 -1.15
CA GLU A 513 -35.84 -3.16 -0.58
C GLU A 513 -35.94 -1.92 0.33
N ASN A 514 -34.83 -1.46 0.91
CA ASN A 514 -34.74 -0.28 1.77
C ASN A 514 -33.75 0.78 1.26
N ALA A 515 -33.51 0.84 -0.06
CA ALA A 515 -32.39 1.58 -0.66
C ALA A 515 -32.22 3.03 -0.18
N LEU A 516 -33.31 3.81 -0.07
CA LEU A 516 -33.26 5.19 0.40
C LEU A 516 -32.77 5.30 1.84
N ARG A 517 -33.19 4.37 2.71
CA ARG A 517 -32.79 4.31 4.12
C ARG A 517 -31.32 3.91 4.22
N VAL A 518 -30.91 2.90 3.46
CA VAL A 518 -29.51 2.43 3.36
C VAL A 518 -28.59 3.56 2.91
N ALA A 519 -28.87 4.15 1.74
CA ALA A 519 -28.03 5.17 1.13
C ALA A 519 -27.83 6.37 2.06
N THR A 520 -28.89 6.82 2.73
CA THR A 520 -28.79 7.97 3.63
C THR A 520 -27.96 7.65 4.88
N ILE A 521 -28.13 6.47 5.49
CA ILE A 521 -27.38 6.09 6.71
C ILE A 521 -25.88 5.99 6.42
N ASN A 522 -25.50 5.29 5.35
CA ASN A 522 -24.09 5.14 4.98
C ASN A 522 -23.48 6.51 4.68
N THR A 523 -24.18 7.37 3.93
CA THR A 523 -23.68 8.72 3.63
C THR A 523 -23.47 9.56 4.90
N VAL A 524 -24.37 9.48 5.90
CA VAL A 524 -24.18 10.20 7.19
C VAL A 524 -22.99 9.62 7.94
N GLY A 525 -22.91 8.29 8.04
CA GLY A 525 -21.84 7.61 8.76
C GLY A 525 -20.47 7.94 8.18
N ASP A 526 -20.32 7.81 6.86
CA ASP A 526 -19.11 8.12 6.12
C ASP A 526 -18.67 9.57 6.30
N PHE A 527 -19.62 10.50 6.27
CA PHE A 527 -19.35 11.91 6.50
C PHE A 527 -18.81 12.16 7.91
N VAL A 528 -19.43 11.59 8.95
CA VAL A 528 -18.96 11.75 10.35
C VAL A 528 -17.58 11.14 10.52
N LEU A 529 -17.34 9.95 9.98
CA LEU A 529 -16.02 9.31 10.04
C LEU A 529 -14.98 10.09 9.24
N PHE A 530 -15.36 10.71 8.12
CA PHE A 530 -14.49 11.62 7.37
C PHE A 530 -14.11 12.85 8.20
N LEU A 531 -15.06 13.49 8.88
CA LEU A 531 -14.75 14.61 9.79
C LEU A 531 -13.80 14.18 10.92
N GLY A 532 -13.97 12.96 11.44
CA GLY A 532 -13.04 12.37 12.41
C GLY A 532 -11.60 12.28 11.89
N LYS A 533 -11.41 11.87 10.63
CA LYS A 533 -10.08 11.82 9.97
C LYS A 533 -9.47 13.22 9.87
N ILE A 534 -10.27 14.21 9.45
CA ILE A 534 -9.83 15.61 9.33
C ILE A 534 -9.44 16.18 10.70
N LEU A 535 -10.20 15.90 11.76
CA LEU A 535 -9.86 16.35 13.12
C LEU A 535 -8.49 15.81 13.57
N ILE A 536 -8.20 14.52 13.37
CA ILE A 536 -6.92 13.92 13.73
C ILE A 536 -5.77 14.58 12.96
N VAL A 537 -5.94 14.78 11.66
CA VAL A 537 -4.94 15.46 10.81
C VAL A 537 -4.74 16.90 11.26
N ALA A 538 -5.80 17.65 11.56
CA ALA A 538 -5.72 19.03 12.01
C ALA A 538 -4.99 19.16 13.37
N CYS A 539 -5.33 18.32 14.36
CA CYS A 539 -4.64 18.31 15.66
C CYS A 539 -3.16 17.96 15.52
N THR A 540 -2.84 16.97 14.68
CA THR A 540 -1.45 16.58 14.40
C THR A 540 -0.71 17.70 13.67
N ALA A 541 -1.35 18.36 12.71
CA ALA A 541 -0.78 19.46 11.95
C ALA A 541 -0.49 20.67 12.84
N ILE A 542 -1.44 21.07 13.71
CA ILE A 542 -1.25 22.19 14.64
C ILE A 542 -0.07 21.89 15.57
N THR A 543 -0.02 20.69 16.15
CA THR A 543 1.09 20.28 17.01
C THR A 543 2.41 20.24 16.24
N GLY A 544 2.38 19.78 14.98
CA GLY A 544 3.54 19.75 14.09
C GLY A 544 4.05 21.14 13.72
N VAL A 545 3.17 22.09 13.43
CA VAL A 545 3.54 23.50 13.19
C VAL A 545 4.19 24.07 14.45
N LEU A 546 3.60 23.87 15.62
CA LEU A 546 4.17 24.38 16.88
C LEU A 546 5.55 23.77 17.16
N ALA A 547 5.72 22.47 16.96
CA ALA A 547 6.98 21.77 17.20
C ALA A 547 8.08 22.13 16.18
N LEU A 548 7.73 22.17 14.88
CA LEU A 548 8.69 22.43 13.81
C LEU A 548 9.03 23.92 13.67
N ASN A 549 8.10 24.83 13.96
CA ASN A 549 8.34 26.28 13.93
C ASN A 549 9.15 26.77 15.16
N TYR A 550 9.09 26.04 16.27
CA TYR A 550 9.89 26.35 17.46
C TYR A 550 11.39 26.16 17.21
N GLN A 551 11.77 25.15 16.42
CA GLN A 551 13.16 24.96 15.99
C GLN A 551 13.41 25.73 14.68
N ARG A 552 13.82 27.01 14.81
CA ARG A 552 14.10 27.94 13.70
C ARG A 552 15.18 27.48 12.70
N ASP A 553 15.85 26.35 12.94
CA ASP A 553 16.89 25.81 12.08
C ASP A 553 16.34 25.09 10.82
N TYR A 554 15.04 24.76 10.80
CA TYR A 554 14.42 24.10 9.65
C TYR A 554 13.88 25.13 8.64
N THR A 555 14.70 25.50 7.66
CA THR A 555 14.31 26.43 6.59
C THR A 555 13.18 25.91 5.68
N GLU A 556 12.81 24.61 5.77
CA GLU A 556 11.77 23.97 4.96
C GLU A 556 10.90 22.99 5.79
N TRP A 557 10.22 23.47 6.84
CA TRP A 557 9.38 22.66 7.74
C TRP A 557 8.03 22.23 7.15
N VAL A 558 7.58 22.85 6.06
CA VAL A 558 6.29 22.58 5.42
C VAL A 558 6.19 21.15 4.90
N LEU A 559 7.29 20.60 4.37
CA LEU A 559 7.27 19.25 3.80
C LEU A 559 7.21 18.14 4.86
N PRO A 560 8.07 18.11 5.90
CA PRO A 560 7.91 17.17 7.01
C PRO A 560 6.49 17.18 7.57
N LEU A 561 5.88 18.37 7.67
CA LEU A 561 4.49 18.54 8.08
C LEU A 561 3.51 17.86 7.11
N ILE A 562 3.67 18.02 5.79
CA ILE A 562 2.84 17.33 4.79
C ILE A 562 2.96 15.80 4.93
N ILE A 563 4.18 15.27 5.09
CA ILE A 563 4.42 13.83 5.26
C ILE A 563 3.71 13.32 6.52
N VAL A 564 3.85 14.03 7.63
CA VAL A 564 3.17 13.70 8.89
C VAL A 564 1.65 13.76 8.73
N CYS A 565 1.10 14.77 8.05
CA CYS A 565 -0.33 14.88 7.79
C CYS A 565 -0.87 13.73 6.93
N LEU A 566 -0.12 13.32 5.90
CA LEU A 566 -0.47 12.16 5.06
C LEU A 566 -0.46 10.87 5.89
N PHE A 567 0.56 10.68 6.74
CA PHE A 567 0.64 9.55 7.65
C PHE A 567 -0.53 9.56 8.65
N ALA A 568 -0.82 10.71 9.27
CA ALA A 568 -1.93 10.87 10.21
C ALA A 568 -3.28 10.52 9.56
N PHE A 569 -3.50 10.95 8.31
CA PHE A 569 -4.70 10.58 7.56
C PHE A 569 -4.79 9.07 7.30
N LEU A 570 -3.67 8.43 6.93
CA LEU A 570 -3.61 6.98 6.70
C LEU A 570 -3.93 6.21 7.99
N VAL A 571 -3.31 6.58 9.10
CA VAL A 571 -3.55 5.97 10.41
C VAL A 571 -5.02 6.15 10.81
N ALA A 572 -5.55 7.37 10.74
CA ALA A 572 -6.95 7.64 11.02
C ALA A 572 -7.90 6.81 10.14
N HIS A 573 -7.57 6.67 8.84
CA HIS A 573 -8.32 5.83 7.92
C HIS A 573 -8.33 4.36 8.35
N CYS A 574 -7.19 3.79 8.70
CA CYS A 574 -7.09 2.40 9.16
C CYS A 574 -7.98 2.13 10.37
N PHE A 575 -7.92 2.95 11.42
CA PHE A 575 -8.74 2.75 12.62
C PHE A 575 -10.23 2.99 12.37
N LEU A 576 -10.58 4.11 11.74
CA LEU A 576 -11.99 4.46 11.52
C LEU A 576 -12.67 3.53 10.50
N SER A 577 -11.91 2.89 9.60
CA SER A 577 -12.45 1.86 8.70
C SER A 577 -12.98 0.63 9.43
N ILE A 578 -12.41 0.24 10.58
CA ILE A 578 -12.96 -0.86 11.40
C ILE A 578 -14.31 -0.45 11.97
N PHE A 579 -14.43 0.79 12.43
CA PHE A 579 -15.68 1.32 12.93
C PHE A 579 -16.76 1.35 11.83
N GLU A 580 -16.39 1.81 10.63
CA GLU A 580 -17.23 1.78 9.41
C GLU A 580 -17.78 0.37 9.15
N ILE A 581 -16.88 -0.63 9.11
CA ILE A 581 -17.24 -2.04 8.94
C ILE A 581 -18.22 -2.52 10.02
N VAL A 582 -18.00 -2.17 11.30
CA VAL A 582 -18.89 -2.59 12.40
C VAL A 582 -20.29 -1.99 12.22
N VAL A 583 -20.38 -0.71 11.85
CA VAL A 583 -21.66 -0.04 11.60
C VAL A 583 -22.40 -0.69 10.43
N ASP A 584 -21.72 -0.95 9.32
CA ASP A 584 -22.32 -1.60 8.15
C ASP A 584 -22.88 -2.98 8.48
N VAL A 585 -22.11 -3.79 9.23
CA VAL A 585 -22.54 -5.12 9.64
C VAL A 585 -23.74 -5.05 10.59
N LEU A 586 -23.72 -4.14 11.57
CA LEU A 586 -24.85 -3.92 12.47
C LEU A 586 -26.10 -3.48 11.72
N PHE A 587 -25.93 -2.63 10.71
CA PHE A 587 -27.02 -2.17 9.88
C PHE A 587 -27.63 -3.31 9.06
N LEU A 588 -26.81 -4.16 8.44
CA LEU A 588 -27.31 -5.35 7.74
C LEU A 588 -28.00 -6.32 8.70
N CYS A 589 -27.44 -6.55 9.90
CA CYS A 589 -28.07 -7.37 10.93
C CYS A 589 -29.44 -6.81 11.34
N PHE A 590 -29.53 -5.49 11.52
CA PHE A 590 -30.79 -4.80 11.80
C PHE A 590 -31.81 -4.97 10.68
N ALA A 591 -31.42 -4.79 9.42
CA ALA A 591 -32.31 -4.98 8.29
C ALA A 591 -32.84 -6.42 8.21
N ILE A 592 -31.97 -7.41 8.42
CA ILE A 592 -32.34 -8.83 8.47
C ILE A 592 -33.29 -9.11 9.64
N ASP A 593 -32.98 -8.61 10.84
CA ASP A 593 -33.80 -8.80 12.04
C ASP A 593 -35.21 -8.23 11.82
N THR A 594 -35.33 -7.03 11.25
CA THR A 594 -36.64 -6.41 10.91
C THR A 594 -37.42 -7.15 9.84
N LYS A 595 -36.74 -7.93 8.98
CA LYS A 595 -37.39 -8.69 7.90
C LYS A 595 -37.96 -10.02 8.38
N TYR A 596 -37.24 -10.71 9.28
CA TYR A 596 -37.62 -12.06 9.74
C TYR A 596 -38.35 -12.07 11.08
N ASN A 597 -38.14 -11.07 11.93
CA ASN A 597 -38.78 -10.95 13.23
C ASN A 597 -39.80 -9.80 13.24
N ASN A 598 -40.85 -9.95 14.05
CA ASN A 598 -41.95 -8.99 14.15
C ASN A 598 -42.28 -8.61 15.61
N GLY A 599 -41.54 -9.16 16.58
CA GLY A 599 -41.72 -8.85 18.00
C GLY A 599 -42.73 -9.74 18.73
N THR A 600 -43.37 -10.71 18.05
CA THR A 600 -44.29 -11.66 18.70
C THR A 600 -43.54 -12.78 19.43
N HIS A 601 -44.19 -13.48 20.36
CA HIS A 601 -43.58 -14.61 21.06
C HIS A 601 -43.01 -15.65 20.07
N GLY A 602 -41.73 -16.01 20.24
CA GLY A 602 -40.99 -16.88 19.31
C GLY A 602 -40.37 -16.18 18.07
N ARG A 603 -40.70 -14.91 17.82
CA ARG A 603 -40.13 -14.06 16.74
C ARG A 603 -39.75 -12.67 17.26
N GLU A 604 -39.15 -12.64 18.44
CA GLU A 604 -38.72 -11.40 19.08
C GLU A 604 -37.44 -10.88 18.43
N PHE A 605 -37.31 -9.56 18.37
CA PHE A 605 -36.12 -8.90 17.81
C PHE A 605 -34.86 -9.20 18.62
N TYR A 606 -33.73 -9.35 17.93
CA TYR A 606 -32.39 -9.44 18.52
C TYR A 606 -31.77 -8.05 18.76
N MET A 607 -32.26 -7.03 18.06
CA MET A 607 -31.73 -5.67 18.12
C MET A 607 -31.74 -5.07 19.55
N ASP A 608 -30.78 -4.19 19.82
CA ASP A 608 -30.75 -3.41 21.06
C ASP A 608 -31.97 -2.47 21.16
N LYS A 609 -32.44 -2.21 22.38
CA LYS A 609 -33.59 -1.31 22.63
C LYS A 609 -33.40 0.07 21.99
N ALA A 610 -32.16 0.57 21.91
CA ALA A 610 -31.85 1.83 21.24
C ALA A 610 -32.24 1.84 19.74
N LEU A 611 -32.17 0.70 19.06
CA LEU A 611 -32.58 0.56 17.65
C LEU A 611 -34.09 0.40 17.50
N MET A 612 -34.77 -0.21 18.47
CA MET A 612 -36.23 -0.35 18.46
C MET A 612 -36.94 1.01 18.56
N VAL A 613 -36.43 1.91 19.41
CA VAL A 613 -37.02 3.25 19.60
C VAL A 613 -36.90 4.11 18.34
N SER A 614 -35.82 3.94 17.56
CA SER A 614 -35.63 4.65 16.29
C SER A 614 -36.36 4.00 15.10
N HIS A 615 -36.97 2.82 15.30
CA HIS A 615 -37.76 2.12 14.28
C HIS A 615 -39.24 2.51 14.32
N ARG A 616 -39.79 2.78 15.51
CA ARG A 616 -41.13 3.40 15.64
C ARG A 616 -41.08 4.85 15.17
#